data_AF-A0A0W0GIR8-F1
#
_entry.id   AF-A0A0W0GIR8-F1
#
_cell.length_a   1.000
_cell.length_b   1.000
_cell.length_c   1.000
_cell.angle_alpha   90.00
_cell.angle_beta   90.00
_cell.angle_gamma   90.00
#
_symmetry.space_group_name_H-M   'P 1'
#
loop_
_entity.id
_entity.type
_entity.pdbx_description
1 polymer ?
#
loop_
_entity_poly.entity_id
_entity_poly.type
_entity_poly.pdbx_seq_one_letter_code
_entity_poly.pdbx_strand_id
1 'polypeptide(L)'
;MKALKKFLIPGIAAILAVAVAVPALANPTFTEGNPTAVSLGCDFGFKVDPPNSGTYNIDGFNTVTITVYDTPDGQAFDWTSTLGMDAVIVKGGPDANVYYYDPESFGDTGLHAPVVPSGKWANLSHIEFCFDYEVTVTKTAVTSFTRTFTWEIVKTVDEDNWDLDTLEVGQTATSTYTVTLTKSEPVDSDWAVSGTVTIANNTPFTATITSATDVISGFGNVTVDFGVTFPYALASGATLEGTYSTALPDAASRVNTATVTTTGTVGGGSATAGVIFGAPTTIINDTIHVTDSYAGNLGAFSASGFVTYQRTFYEEGTYPNTATIVETEQSDDATVTVVGGGGGDDEEPGDGQGLSPGFWKTHPDAWTGYSTGDALGGIFDLGDFGNLGDSTLLEALNFGGSGEYGRAKTLLRQAVAALLNAAYFGEDYGMSEQDIIDEVNSALVSGDTGDLQSDLDDANNQGGEVEDPGPADPTPGYEKDNPGKGKKP
;
A
#
# COMPACT_ATOMS: atom_id res chain seq x y z
N MET A 1 -26.30 -15.00 -10.99
CA MET A 1 -25.98 -13.71 -11.65
C MET A 1 -24.85 -13.06 -10.84
N LYS A 2 -23.60 -13.25 -11.25
CA LYS A 2 -22.45 -12.59 -10.60
C LYS A 2 -22.40 -11.15 -11.10
N ALA A 3 -22.62 -10.20 -10.19
CA ALA A 3 -22.59 -8.78 -10.51
C ALA A 3 -21.15 -8.35 -10.82
N LEU A 4 -20.93 -7.97 -12.07
CA LEU A 4 -19.70 -7.35 -12.56
C LEU A 4 -19.63 -5.93 -11.98
N LYS A 5 -18.93 -5.73 -10.85
CA LYS A 5 -18.63 -4.39 -10.34
C LYS A 5 -17.68 -3.72 -11.33
N LYS A 6 -18.22 -2.81 -12.15
CA LYS A 6 -17.44 -1.86 -12.95
C LYS A 6 -16.67 -0.96 -11.98
N PHE A 7 -15.38 -1.22 -11.80
CA PHE A 7 -14.47 -0.27 -11.18
C PHE A 7 -14.28 0.92 -12.12
N LEU A 8 -14.55 2.11 -11.61
CA LEU A 8 -14.25 3.38 -12.26
C LEU A 8 -12.72 3.55 -12.22
N ILE A 9 -12.05 3.43 -13.36
CA ILE A 9 -10.60 3.60 -13.46
C ILE A 9 -10.29 5.10 -13.33
N PRO A 10 -9.54 5.56 -12.31
CA PRO A 10 -9.06 6.94 -12.27
C PRO A 10 -8.06 7.14 -13.42
N GLY A 11 -8.25 8.18 -14.21
CA GLY A 11 -7.36 8.52 -15.32
C GLY A 11 -5.98 8.92 -14.81
N ILE A 12 -5.05 7.97 -14.75
CA ILE A 12 -3.63 8.24 -14.58
C ILE A 12 -3.07 8.64 -15.94
N ALA A 13 -2.56 9.87 -16.03
CA ALA A 13 -1.81 10.34 -17.18
C ALA A 13 -0.55 9.49 -17.31
N ALA A 14 -0.57 8.50 -18.22
CA ALA A 14 0.62 7.82 -18.65
C ALA A 14 1.56 8.88 -19.27
N ILE A 15 2.65 9.19 -18.57
CA ILE A 15 3.76 9.92 -19.15
C ILE A 15 4.33 9.00 -20.22
N LEU A 16 3.89 9.20 -21.46
CA LEU A 16 4.46 8.57 -22.64
C LEU A 16 5.87 9.12 -22.76
N ALA A 17 6.85 8.43 -22.17
CA ALA A 17 8.25 8.66 -22.45
C ALA A 17 8.45 8.29 -23.92
N VAL A 18 8.34 9.28 -24.81
CA VAL A 18 8.76 9.13 -26.20
C VAL A 18 10.26 8.90 -26.13
N ALA A 19 10.68 7.64 -26.24
CA ALA A 19 12.07 7.31 -26.46
C ALA A 19 12.45 7.99 -27.79
N VAL A 20 13.21 9.09 -27.69
CA VAL A 20 13.87 9.65 -28.86
C VAL A 20 14.90 8.60 -29.26
N ALA A 21 14.60 7.83 -30.31
CA ALA A 21 15.54 6.86 -30.86
C ALA A 21 16.83 7.62 -31.19
N VAL A 22 17.91 7.30 -30.48
CA VAL A 22 19.25 7.74 -30.88
C VAL A 22 19.54 7.00 -32.18
N PRO A 23 19.80 7.68 -33.31
CA PRO A 23 20.07 7.01 -34.57
C PRO A 23 21.24 6.04 -34.37
N ALA A 24 21.03 4.78 -34.75
CA ALA A 24 22.05 3.76 -34.64
C ALA A 24 23.06 3.99 -35.77
N LEU A 25 24.22 4.59 -35.48
CA LEU A 25 25.27 4.84 -36.48
C LEU A 25 25.91 3.51 -36.91
N ALA A 26 25.36 2.86 -37.93
CA ALA A 26 25.93 1.66 -38.50
C ALA A 26 27.16 2.02 -39.34
N ASN A 27 28.19 1.15 -39.31
CA ASN A 27 29.36 1.32 -40.16
C ASN A 27 29.10 0.69 -41.55
N PRO A 28 29.56 1.32 -42.64
CA PRO A 28 29.41 0.76 -43.97
C PRO A 28 30.24 -0.51 -44.15
N THR A 29 29.62 -1.55 -44.69
CA THR A 29 30.31 -2.72 -45.22
C THR A 29 30.39 -2.60 -46.74
N PHE A 30 31.61 -2.39 -47.27
CA PHE A 30 31.82 -2.35 -48.72
C PHE A 30 31.46 -3.70 -49.35
N THR A 31 30.66 -3.64 -50.42
CA THR A 31 30.23 -4.81 -51.19
C THR A 31 30.45 -4.55 -52.66
N GLU A 32 31.19 -5.43 -53.31
CA GLU A 32 31.45 -5.35 -54.76
C GLU A 32 30.15 -5.57 -55.55
N GLY A 33 29.95 -4.75 -56.59
CA GLY A 33 28.81 -4.89 -57.51
C GLY A 33 27.49 -4.31 -57.01
N ASN A 34 26.38 -4.98 -57.35
CA ASN A 34 25.02 -4.50 -57.14
C ASN A 34 24.20 -5.49 -56.28
N PRO A 35 24.47 -5.57 -54.97
CA PRO A 35 23.63 -6.35 -54.07
C PRO A 35 22.20 -5.81 -54.07
N THR A 36 21.27 -6.70 -53.71
CA THR A 36 19.82 -6.45 -53.51
C THR A 36 19.43 -7.00 -52.15
N ALA A 37 18.29 -6.59 -51.59
CA ALA A 37 17.79 -7.11 -50.32
C ALA A 37 17.68 -8.64 -50.35
N VAL A 38 17.16 -9.20 -51.45
CA VAL A 38 17.08 -10.66 -51.65
C VAL A 38 18.46 -11.33 -51.62
N SER A 39 19.50 -10.71 -52.21
CA SER A 39 20.86 -11.26 -52.16
C SER A 39 21.51 -11.21 -50.78
N LEU A 40 21.02 -10.34 -49.89
CA LEU A 40 21.41 -10.28 -48.48
C LEU A 40 20.64 -11.28 -47.60
N GLY A 41 19.65 -11.97 -48.16
CA GLY A 41 18.82 -12.94 -47.45
C GLY A 41 17.58 -12.35 -46.77
N CYS A 42 17.24 -11.10 -47.07
CA CYS A 42 16.06 -10.44 -46.52
C CYS A 42 14.78 -10.97 -47.15
N ASP A 43 13.71 -11.06 -46.37
CA ASP A 43 12.41 -11.49 -46.86
C ASP A 43 11.79 -10.47 -47.82
N PHE A 44 12.00 -9.18 -47.55
CA PHE A 44 11.49 -8.07 -48.36
C PHE A 44 12.54 -6.98 -48.59
N GLY A 45 12.29 -6.17 -49.61
CA GLY A 45 13.08 -4.99 -49.88
C GLY A 45 12.29 -3.88 -50.56
N PHE A 46 12.68 -2.64 -50.28
CA PHE A 46 12.08 -1.44 -50.86
C PHE A 46 13.15 -0.53 -51.45
N LYS A 47 13.08 -0.30 -52.76
CA LYS A 47 14.07 0.48 -53.50
C LYS A 47 13.59 1.89 -53.80
N VAL A 48 14.41 2.88 -53.44
CA VAL A 48 14.25 4.29 -53.78
C VAL A 48 15.19 4.67 -54.92
N ASP A 49 14.62 4.88 -56.11
CA ASP A 49 15.33 5.18 -57.35
C ASP A 49 14.47 6.11 -58.23
N PRO A 50 14.88 7.38 -58.46
CA PRO A 50 16.11 8.02 -57.97
C PRO A 50 16.08 8.31 -56.45
N PRO A 51 17.25 8.39 -55.77
CA PRO A 51 17.36 8.57 -54.32
C PRO A 51 17.12 10.03 -53.91
N ASN A 52 15.91 10.54 -54.09
CA ASN A 52 15.54 11.91 -53.73
C ASN A 52 15.03 12.00 -52.29
N SER A 53 15.28 13.12 -51.61
CA SER A 53 14.65 13.38 -50.31
C SER A 53 13.12 13.30 -50.40
N GLY A 54 12.48 12.63 -49.45
CA GLY A 54 11.04 12.44 -49.42
C GLY A 54 10.59 11.33 -48.49
N THR A 55 9.28 11.23 -48.30
CA THR A 55 8.62 10.12 -47.60
C THR A 55 7.99 9.19 -48.61
N TYR A 56 8.33 7.91 -48.51
CA TYR A 56 7.94 6.86 -49.43
C TYR A 56 7.06 5.86 -48.71
N ASN A 57 5.93 5.51 -49.32
CA ASN A 57 5.05 4.46 -48.83
C ASN A 57 5.57 3.10 -49.32
N ILE A 58 5.78 2.17 -48.39
CA ILE A 58 6.34 0.85 -48.68
C ILE A 58 5.23 -0.10 -49.18
N ASP A 59 4.10 -0.12 -48.48
CA ASP A 59 3.10 -1.20 -48.59
C ASP A 59 1.66 -0.78 -48.22
N GLY A 60 1.40 0.51 -48.05
CA GLY A 60 0.12 1.07 -47.60
C GLY A 60 0.02 1.33 -46.09
N PHE A 61 0.91 0.73 -45.28
CA PHE A 61 0.93 0.87 -43.82
C PHE A 61 2.22 1.53 -43.33
N ASN A 62 3.35 1.13 -43.93
CA ASN A 62 4.67 1.54 -43.52
C ASN A 62 5.25 2.59 -44.46
N THR A 63 6.09 3.45 -43.89
CA THR A 63 6.78 4.50 -44.65
C THR A 63 8.24 4.57 -44.27
N VAL A 64 9.07 4.96 -45.24
CA VAL A 64 10.46 5.39 -45.01
C VAL A 64 10.61 6.83 -45.47
N THR A 65 11.25 7.66 -44.65
CA THR A 65 11.61 9.04 -45.01
C THR A 65 13.11 9.12 -45.18
N ILE A 66 13.58 9.67 -46.30
CA ILE A 66 15.00 9.93 -46.55
C ILE A 66 15.24 11.43 -46.72
N THR A 67 16.38 11.90 -46.19
CA THR A 67 16.85 13.28 -46.34
C THR A 67 18.27 13.24 -46.88
N VAL A 68 18.43 13.52 -48.17
CA VAL A 68 19.73 13.59 -48.86
C VAL A 68 20.31 14.99 -48.76
N TYR A 69 21.61 15.07 -48.50
CA TYR A 69 22.36 16.32 -48.40
C TYR A 69 23.81 16.16 -48.87
N ASP A 70 24.43 17.25 -49.28
CA ASP A 70 25.83 17.28 -49.71
C ASP A 70 26.79 17.49 -48.53
N THR A 71 27.90 16.78 -48.53
CA THR A 71 29.02 16.97 -47.59
C THR A 71 30.31 17.27 -48.36
N PRO A 72 31.40 17.71 -47.68
CA PRO A 72 32.69 17.85 -48.34
C PRO A 72 33.22 16.57 -49.00
N ASP A 73 32.79 15.39 -48.53
CA ASP A 73 33.26 14.10 -49.03
C ASP A 73 32.34 13.47 -50.09
N GLY A 74 31.11 13.96 -50.22
CA GLY A 74 30.13 13.51 -51.21
C GLY A 74 28.70 13.57 -50.66
N GLN A 75 27.75 12.98 -51.36
CA GLN A 75 26.36 12.90 -50.90
C GLN A 75 26.23 11.92 -49.73
N ALA A 76 25.49 12.34 -48.71
CA ALA A 76 25.03 11.49 -47.63
C ALA A 76 23.51 11.61 -47.47
N PHE A 77 22.92 10.72 -46.69
CA PHE A 77 21.52 10.83 -46.31
C PHE A 77 21.24 10.31 -44.91
N ASP A 78 20.19 10.88 -44.32
CA ASP A 78 19.56 10.38 -43.10
C ASP A 78 18.25 9.68 -43.47
N TRP A 79 17.84 8.71 -42.67
CA TRP A 79 16.56 8.04 -42.86
C TRP A 79 15.84 7.73 -41.54
N THR A 80 14.51 7.67 -41.61
CA THR A 80 13.64 7.15 -40.56
C THR A 80 12.56 6.26 -41.17
N SER A 81 12.05 5.30 -40.41
CA SER A 81 11.05 4.33 -40.85
C SER A 81 10.01 4.03 -39.76
N THR A 82 8.83 3.56 -40.15
CA THR A 82 7.81 3.01 -39.24
C THR A 82 7.92 1.48 -39.07
N LEU A 83 8.77 0.84 -39.87
CA LEU A 83 9.08 -0.58 -39.86
C LEU A 83 10.57 -0.76 -39.57
N GLY A 84 10.94 -1.79 -38.81
CA GLY A 84 12.33 -2.11 -38.51
C GLY A 84 13.07 -2.54 -39.77
N MET A 85 14.27 -1.98 -39.98
CA MET A 85 15.12 -2.32 -41.11
C MET A 85 16.32 -3.13 -40.61
N ASP A 86 16.54 -4.29 -41.22
CA ASP A 86 17.72 -5.14 -40.98
C ASP A 86 18.96 -4.58 -41.66
N ALA A 87 18.78 -3.98 -42.85
CA ALA A 87 19.88 -3.41 -43.58
C ALA A 87 19.45 -2.30 -44.55
N VAL A 88 20.41 -1.43 -44.88
CA VAL A 88 20.29 -0.43 -45.94
C VAL A 88 21.46 -0.56 -46.91
N ILE A 89 21.13 -0.77 -48.19
CA ILE A 89 22.07 -0.84 -49.30
C ILE A 89 22.15 0.54 -49.95
N VAL A 90 23.34 1.12 -49.97
CA VAL A 90 23.61 2.44 -50.54
C VAL A 90 24.49 2.28 -51.78
N LYS A 91 23.87 2.37 -52.95
CA LYS A 91 24.55 2.16 -54.23
C LYS A 91 25.22 3.44 -54.72
N GLY A 92 26.47 3.32 -55.18
CA GLY A 92 27.12 4.37 -55.98
C GLY A 92 28.23 3.82 -56.87
N GLY A 93 28.26 4.25 -58.13
CA GLY A 93 29.22 3.72 -59.10
C GLY A 93 29.04 2.21 -59.33
N PRO A 94 30.13 1.42 -59.47
CA PRO A 94 30.03 -0.03 -59.68
C PRO A 94 29.68 -0.82 -58.42
N ASP A 95 29.87 -0.27 -57.22
CA ASP A 95 29.79 -0.99 -55.93
C ASP A 95 28.71 -0.43 -54.96
N ALA A 96 28.57 -1.02 -53.78
CA ALA A 96 27.64 -0.58 -52.75
C ALA A 96 28.27 -0.57 -51.35
N ASN A 97 27.73 0.25 -50.45
CA ASN A 97 27.90 0.09 -49.01
C ASN A 97 26.62 -0.56 -48.45
N VAL A 98 26.77 -1.51 -47.53
CA VAL A 98 25.65 -2.12 -46.79
C VAL A 98 25.80 -1.80 -45.32
N TYR A 99 24.74 -1.27 -44.72
CA TYR A 99 24.64 -0.94 -43.31
C TYR A 99 23.70 -1.97 -42.68
N TYR A 100 24.19 -2.77 -41.72
CA TYR A 100 23.40 -3.81 -41.04
C TYR A 100 23.00 -3.35 -39.64
N TYR A 101 21.82 -3.77 -39.19
CA TYR A 101 21.25 -3.44 -37.89
C TYR A 101 20.85 -4.72 -37.16
N ASP A 102 21.45 -4.94 -35.99
CA ASP A 102 21.07 -6.00 -35.04
C ASP A 102 21.22 -5.43 -33.61
N PRO A 103 20.09 -5.11 -32.92
CA PRO A 103 18.71 -5.25 -33.39
C PRO A 103 18.39 -4.30 -34.56
N GLU A 104 17.31 -4.59 -35.28
CA GLU A 104 16.76 -3.74 -36.35
C GLU A 104 16.66 -2.27 -35.94
N SER A 105 16.81 -1.37 -36.91
CA SER A 105 16.73 0.07 -36.68
C SER A 105 15.51 0.70 -37.33
N PHE A 106 15.02 1.78 -36.72
CA PHE A 106 13.97 2.65 -37.27
C PHE A 106 14.54 3.96 -37.84
N GLY A 107 15.87 4.12 -37.86
CA GLY A 107 16.54 5.26 -38.48
C GLY A 107 18.05 5.30 -38.27
N ASP A 108 18.74 5.99 -39.18
CA ASP A 108 20.19 6.22 -39.13
C ASP A 108 20.52 7.53 -39.87
N THR A 109 21.74 8.02 -39.69
CA THR A 109 22.20 9.31 -40.21
C THR A 109 23.55 9.20 -40.88
N GLY A 110 23.81 10.01 -41.91
CA GLY A 110 25.11 10.09 -42.55
C GLY A 110 25.49 8.89 -43.41
N LEU A 111 24.51 8.10 -43.88
CA LEU A 111 24.77 6.99 -44.80
C LEU A 111 25.26 7.52 -46.14
N HIS A 112 26.22 6.84 -46.75
CA HIS A 112 26.84 7.28 -48.01
C HIS A 112 27.25 6.09 -48.88
N ALA A 113 27.42 6.34 -50.18
CA ALA A 113 27.91 5.35 -51.12
C ALA A 113 29.43 5.10 -50.96
N PRO A 114 29.99 4.04 -51.58
CA PRO A 114 31.41 3.71 -51.46
C PRO A 114 32.36 4.86 -51.80
N VAL A 115 33.52 4.86 -51.14
CA VAL A 115 34.63 5.75 -51.49
C VAL A 115 35.22 5.31 -52.83
N VAL A 116 35.30 6.23 -53.80
CA VAL A 116 35.92 6.02 -55.11
C VAL A 116 37.42 6.40 -55.06
N PRO A 117 38.24 6.06 -56.08
CA PRO A 117 39.69 6.31 -56.03
C PRO A 117 40.13 7.76 -55.80
N SER A 118 39.25 8.75 -55.99
CA SER A 118 39.51 10.16 -55.65
C SER A 118 39.54 10.44 -54.14
N GLY A 119 39.18 9.46 -53.30
CA GLY A 119 39.02 9.62 -51.85
C GLY A 119 37.69 10.26 -51.44
N LYS A 120 36.80 10.54 -52.39
CA LYS A 120 35.43 11.03 -52.17
C LYS A 120 34.42 9.88 -52.30
N TRP A 121 33.22 10.04 -51.75
CA TRP A 121 32.12 9.11 -51.93
C TRP A 121 31.59 9.20 -53.37
N ALA A 122 31.17 8.07 -53.93
CA ALA A 122 30.37 8.07 -55.14
C ALA A 122 29.06 8.85 -54.93
N ASN A 123 28.48 9.38 -56.01
CA ASN A 123 27.11 9.89 -55.95
C ASN A 123 26.13 8.75 -55.70
N LEU A 124 25.04 9.05 -54.98
CA LEU A 124 23.98 8.09 -54.72
C LEU A 124 23.30 7.72 -56.05
N SER A 125 23.26 6.42 -56.34
CA SER A 125 22.59 5.87 -57.53
C SER A 125 21.18 5.39 -57.20
N HIS A 126 21.03 4.63 -56.10
CA HIS A 126 19.76 4.30 -55.47
C HIS A 126 20.02 3.80 -54.04
N ILE A 127 18.95 3.73 -53.25
CA ILE A 127 18.96 3.20 -51.90
C ILE A 127 17.98 2.03 -51.86
N GLU A 128 18.34 0.90 -51.26
CA GLU A 128 17.44 -0.23 -51.06
C GLU A 128 17.42 -0.62 -49.58
N PHE A 129 16.22 -0.61 -49.01
CA PHE A 129 15.95 -1.02 -47.64
C PHE A 129 15.63 -2.50 -47.61
N CYS A 130 16.12 -3.22 -46.61
CA CYS A 130 15.91 -4.63 -46.36
C CYS A 130 15.22 -4.80 -45.00
N PHE A 131 14.17 -5.62 -44.96
CA PHE A 131 13.30 -5.80 -43.79
C PHE A 131 12.53 -7.12 -43.86
N ASP A 132 12.03 -7.57 -42.71
CA ASP A 132 10.89 -8.47 -42.54
C ASP A 132 9.66 -7.73 -41.97
N TYR A 133 8.57 -8.47 -41.76
CA TYR A 133 7.29 -7.91 -41.32
C TYR A 133 6.93 -8.45 -39.95
N GLU A 134 6.72 -7.60 -38.96
CA GLU A 134 6.35 -8.03 -37.60
C GLU A 134 5.03 -7.41 -37.16
N VAL A 135 4.39 -8.03 -36.17
CA VAL A 135 3.34 -7.36 -35.41
C VAL A 135 3.96 -6.32 -34.46
N THR A 136 3.35 -5.14 -34.39
CA THR A 136 3.69 -4.15 -33.36
C THR A 136 2.97 -4.52 -32.07
N VAL A 137 3.72 -4.65 -30.98
CA VAL A 137 3.16 -4.91 -29.64
C VAL A 137 3.32 -3.67 -28.79
N THR A 138 2.25 -3.27 -28.10
CA THR A 138 2.31 -2.21 -27.07
C THR A 138 1.73 -2.71 -25.77
N LYS A 139 2.23 -2.21 -24.65
CA LYS A 139 1.83 -2.67 -23.32
C LYS A 139 1.71 -1.51 -22.34
N THR A 140 0.70 -1.58 -21.49
CA THR A 140 0.53 -0.67 -20.35
C THR A 140 0.67 -1.44 -19.03
N ALA A 141 1.08 -0.75 -17.96
CA ALA A 141 1.05 -1.27 -16.60
C ALA A 141 0.57 -0.17 -15.65
N VAL A 142 -0.54 -0.41 -14.97
CA VAL A 142 -1.16 0.49 -14.00
C VAL A 142 -1.11 -0.20 -12.64
N THR A 143 -0.41 0.42 -11.70
CA THR A 143 -0.18 -0.09 -10.35
C THR A 143 -1.22 0.46 -9.36
N SER A 144 -1.56 -0.34 -8.35
CA SER A 144 -2.48 0.04 -7.28
C SER A 144 -2.09 -0.60 -5.96
N PHE A 145 -2.28 0.12 -4.86
CA PHE A 145 -2.13 -0.42 -3.50
C PHE A 145 -2.95 0.40 -2.52
N THR A 146 -3.22 -0.20 -1.37
CA THR A 146 -3.95 0.40 -0.24
C THR A 146 -2.95 0.84 0.82
N ARG A 147 -3.07 2.09 1.30
CA ARG A 147 -2.36 2.61 2.46
C ARG A 147 -3.32 2.81 3.61
N THR A 148 -3.06 2.16 4.74
CA THR A 148 -3.90 2.22 5.93
C THR A 148 -3.12 2.85 7.08
N PHE A 149 -3.78 3.74 7.81
CA PHE A 149 -3.28 4.27 9.08
C PHE A 149 -4.12 3.70 10.22
N THR A 150 -3.44 3.25 11.26
CA THR A 150 -4.11 2.91 12.53
C THR A 150 -4.00 4.09 13.48
N TRP A 151 -4.96 4.16 14.40
CA TRP A 151 -5.01 5.21 15.40
C TRP A 151 -5.12 4.58 16.79
N GLU A 152 -4.49 5.23 17.74
CA GLU A 152 -4.73 5.01 19.16
C GLU A 152 -5.47 6.23 19.72
N ILE A 153 -6.44 5.99 20.58
CA ILE A 153 -7.13 7.00 21.37
C ILE A 153 -6.84 6.77 22.85
N VAL A 154 -6.48 7.84 23.54
CA VAL A 154 -6.31 7.87 25.00
C VAL A 154 -7.12 9.02 25.55
N LYS A 155 -7.94 8.76 26.55
CA LYS A 155 -8.68 9.78 27.30
C LYS A 155 -8.20 9.80 28.73
N THR A 156 -7.86 10.98 29.21
CA THR A 156 -7.53 11.20 30.62
C THR A 156 -8.33 12.36 31.19
N VAL A 157 -8.39 12.42 32.50
CA VAL A 157 -8.89 13.56 33.28
C VAL A 157 -7.83 13.92 34.31
N ASP A 158 -7.65 15.20 34.60
CA ASP A 158 -6.63 15.70 35.54
C ASP A 158 -7.02 15.52 37.01
N GLU A 159 -8.30 15.67 37.33
CA GLU A 159 -8.91 15.41 38.64
C GLU A 159 -10.15 14.52 38.44
N ASP A 160 -10.09 13.29 38.93
CA ASP A 160 -11.17 12.30 38.81
C ASP A 160 -12.05 12.20 40.06
N ASN A 161 -11.73 12.91 41.14
CA ASN A 161 -12.53 12.90 42.36
C ASN A 161 -12.74 14.31 42.93
N TRP A 162 -13.96 14.62 43.35
CA TRP A 162 -14.29 15.88 44.02
C TRP A 162 -15.13 15.64 45.27
N ASP A 163 -14.69 16.20 46.39
CA ASP A 163 -15.52 16.35 47.59
C ASP A 163 -16.02 17.80 47.69
N LEU A 164 -17.31 17.99 47.46
CA LEU A 164 -17.96 19.30 47.46
C LEU A 164 -17.91 19.99 48.84
N ASP A 165 -17.78 19.25 49.94
CA ASP A 165 -17.68 19.80 51.31
C ASP A 165 -16.28 20.37 51.60
N THR A 166 -15.26 19.91 50.88
CA THR A 166 -13.86 20.33 51.08
C THR A 166 -13.44 21.51 50.18
N LEU A 167 -14.30 21.92 49.24
CA LEU A 167 -14.01 23.02 48.33
C LEU A 167 -13.85 24.34 49.08
N GLU A 168 -12.75 25.06 48.80
CA GLU A 168 -12.54 26.40 49.35
C GLU A 168 -13.55 27.41 48.78
N VAL A 169 -13.82 28.49 49.53
CA VAL A 169 -14.74 29.55 49.09
C VAL A 169 -14.27 30.14 47.75
N GLY A 170 -15.03 29.87 46.69
CA GLY A 170 -14.75 30.34 45.33
C GLY A 170 -14.10 29.30 44.41
N GLN A 171 -13.79 28.09 44.91
CA GLN A 171 -13.40 26.93 44.10
C GLN A 171 -14.65 26.28 43.48
N THR A 172 -14.47 25.66 42.32
CA THR A 172 -15.49 24.86 41.64
C THR A 172 -14.91 23.48 41.35
N ALA A 173 -15.69 22.42 41.56
CA ALA A 173 -15.35 21.08 41.11
C ALA A 173 -15.31 21.06 39.58
N THR A 174 -14.13 21.24 38.99
CA THR A 174 -13.94 21.34 37.53
C THR A 174 -12.78 20.49 37.10
N SER A 175 -13.05 19.50 36.27
CA SER A 175 -12.02 18.63 35.70
C SER A 175 -11.77 18.97 34.23
N THR A 176 -10.51 18.88 33.82
CA THR A 176 -10.04 19.01 32.45
C THR A 176 -9.81 17.63 31.86
N TYR A 177 -10.60 17.30 30.84
CA TYR A 177 -10.39 16.10 30.04
C TYR A 177 -9.38 16.38 28.93
N THR A 178 -8.53 15.40 28.66
CA THR A 178 -7.60 15.40 27.52
C THR A 178 -7.86 14.16 26.67
N VAL A 179 -8.19 14.35 25.39
CA VAL A 179 -8.29 13.25 24.41
C VAL A 179 -7.08 13.34 23.48
N THR A 180 -6.21 12.35 23.55
CA THR A 180 -4.98 12.24 22.77
C THR A 180 -5.14 11.18 21.68
N LEU A 181 -4.76 11.54 20.46
CA LEU A 181 -4.83 10.69 19.27
C LEU A 181 -3.42 10.47 18.75
N THR A 182 -3.01 9.22 18.60
CA THR A 182 -1.72 8.84 18.03
C THR A 182 -1.93 8.14 16.70
N LYS A 183 -1.45 8.74 15.61
CA LYS A 183 -1.47 8.14 14.28
C LYS A 183 -0.25 7.23 14.10
N SER A 184 -0.46 6.02 13.60
CA SER A 184 0.64 5.10 13.26
C SER A 184 1.40 5.54 12.01
N GLU A 185 2.57 4.93 11.80
CA GLU A 185 3.17 4.87 10.46
C GLU A 185 2.22 4.15 9.48
N PRO A 186 2.26 4.46 8.18
CA PRO A 186 1.40 3.82 7.19
C PRO A 186 1.75 2.34 7.02
N VAL A 187 0.70 1.51 6.87
CA VAL A 187 0.82 0.11 6.47
C VAL A 187 0.28 -0.05 5.06
N ASP A 188 1.14 -0.48 4.15
CA ASP A 188 0.79 -0.67 2.74
C ASP A 188 0.44 -2.13 2.44
N SER A 189 -0.64 -2.34 1.68
CA SER A 189 -1.20 -3.66 1.36
C SER A 189 -1.88 -3.66 -0.02
N ASP A 190 -2.41 -4.81 -0.43
CA ASP A 190 -3.16 -4.97 -1.70
C ASP A 190 -2.41 -4.53 -2.96
N TRP A 191 -1.09 -4.78 -3.01
CA TRP A 191 -0.27 -4.51 -4.18
C TRP A 191 -0.83 -5.24 -5.40
N ALA A 192 -1.11 -4.52 -6.48
CA ALA A 192 -1.62 -5.10 -7.71
C ALA A 192 -1.18 -4.32 -8.94
N VAL A 193 -1.26 -4.99 -10.09
CA VAL A 193 -1.02 -4.40 -11.40
C VAL A 193 -2.11 -4.85 -12.37
N SER A 194 -2.54 -3.94 -13.23
CA SER A 194 -3.42 -4.23 -14.36
C SER A 194 -2.96 -3.50 -15.60
N GLY A 195 -3.43 -3.92 -16.77
CA GLY A 195 -3.07 -3.25 -18.01
C GLY A 195 -3.63 -3.93 -19.23
N THR A 196 -3.16 -3.44 -20.37
CA THR A 196 -3.52 -3.91 -21.70
C THR A 196 -2.26 -4.34 -22.46
N VAL A 197 -2.42 -5.34 -23.32
CA VAL A 197 -1.49 -5.70 -24.38
C VAL A 197 -2.24 -5.52 -25.69
N THR A 198 -1.71 -4.69 -26.59
CA THR A 198 -2.29 -4.46 -27.90
C THR A 198 -1.34 -4.98 -28.96
N ILE A 199 -1.85 -5.80 -29.86
CA ILE A 199 -1.14 -6.38 -30.99
C ILE A 199 -1.72 -5.71 -32.24
N ALA A 200 -0.91 -4.95 -32.97
CA ALA A 200 -1.31 -4.30 -34.21
C ALA A 200 -0.61 -4.98 -35.40
N ASN A 201 -1.39 -5.40 -36.38
CA ASN A 201 -0.86 -5.92 -37.63
C ASN A 201 -0.78 -4.79 -38.67
N ASN A 202 0.31 -4.04 -38.61
CA ASN A 202 0.58 -2.92 -39.53
C ASN A 202 1.29 -3.40 -40.80
N THR A 203 0.91 -4.57 -41.32
CA THR A 203 1.54 -5.21 -42.48
C THR A 203 0.48 -5.49 -43.54
N PRO A 204 0.84 -5.65 -44.83
CA PRO A 204 -0.10 -5.99 -45.90
C PRO A 204 -0.60 -7.45 -45.84
N PHE A 205 -0.04 -8.27 -44.93
CA PHE A 205 -0.36 -9.69 -44.81
C PHE A 205 -1.21 -9.98 -43.58
N THR A 206 -1.86 -11.14 -43.54
CA THR A 206 -2.54 -11.62 -42.33
C THR A 206 -1.51 -12.24 -41.39
N ALA A 207 -1.47 -11.78 -40.14
CA ALA A 207 -0.59 -12.34 -39.10
C ALA A 207 -1.27 -13.55 -38.42
N THR A 208 -0.61 -14.70 -38.41
CA THR A 208 -1.12 -15.89 -37.70
C THR A 208 -0.46 -15.97 -36.32
N ILE A 209 -1.13 -15.46 -35.30
CA ILE A 209 -0.67 -15.43 -33.91
C ILE A 209 -0.87 -16.83 -33.31
N THR A 210 0.20 -17.48 -32.88
CA THR A 210 0.17 -18.83 -32.28
C THR A 210 0.15 -18.82 -30.76
N SER A 211 0.74 -17.80 -30.14
CA SER A 211 0.66 -17.56 -28.70
C SER A 211 0.96 -16.12 -28.35
N ALA A 212 0.47 -15.70 -27.19
CA ALA A 212 0.90 -14.49 -26.51
C ALA A 212 1.14 -14.84 -25.03
N THR A 213 2.34 -14.57 -24.55
CA THR A 213 2.75 -14.79 -23.15
C THR A 213 2.99 -13.45 -22.47
N ASP A 214 2.78 -13.39 -21.16
CA ASP A 214 3.07 -12.21 -20.34
C ASP A 214 3.79 -12.62 -19.08
N VAL A 215 4.96 -12.02 -18.83
CA VAL A 215 5.85 -12.41 -17.74
C VAL A 215 6.29 -11.18 -16.95
N ILE A 216 5.98 -11.19 -15.66
CA ILE A 216 6.48 -10.19 -14.72
C ILE A 216 7.79 -10.68 -14.11
N SER A 217 8.86 -9.89 -14.24
CA SER A 217 10.18 -10.19 -13.67
C SER A 217 10.10 -10.47 -12.17
N GLY A 218 10.61 -11.62 -11.73
CA GLY A 218 10.60 -12.03 -10.32
C GLY A 218 9.24 -12.47 -9.76
N PHE A 219 8.19 -12.52 -10.59
CA PHE A 219 6.86 -13.01 -10.22
C PHE A 219 6.43 -14.22 -11.04
N GLY A 220 6.58 -14.14 -12.37
CA GLY A 220 6.25 -15.23 -13.29
C GLY A 220 5.14 -14.87 -14.28
N ASN A 221 4.49 -15.90 -14.81
CA ASN A 221 3.49 -15.76 -15.88
C ASN A 221 2.21 -15.10 -15.37
N VAL A 222 1.68 -14.17 -16.16
CA VAL A 222 0.37 -13.55 -15.98
C VAL A 222 -0.52 -13.92 -17.17
N THR A 223 -1.78 -14.21 -16.90
CA THR A 223 -2.74 -14.49 -17.98
C THR A 223 -3.22 -13.18 -18.58
N VAL A 224 -3.11 -13.07 -19.91
CA VAL A 224 -3.73 -12.00 -20.68
C VAL A 224 -4.95 -12.58 -21.39
N ASP A 225 -6.11 -11.97 -21.17
CA ASP A 225 -7.34 -12.35 -21.86
C ASP A 225 -7.54 -11.48 -23.09
N PHE A 226 -7.34 -12.07 -24.27
CA PHE A 226 -7.58 -11.46 -25.58
C PHE A 226 -9.00 -11.71 -26.11
N GLY A 227 -9.84 -12.47 -25.40
CA GLY A 227 -11.19 -12.83 -25.85
C GLY A 227 -11.22 -13.75 -27.08
N VAL A 228 -10.09 -14.37 -27.43
CA VAL A 228 -9.92 -15.25 -28.59
C VAL A 228 -9.13 -16.51 -28.21
N THR A 229 -9.21 -17.54 -29.04
CA THR A 229 -8.38 -18.74 -28.92
C THR A 229 -7.26 -18.71 -29.95
N PHE A 230 -6.05 -19.09 -29.56
CA PHE A 230 -4.93 -19.25 -30.49
C PHE A 230 -4.89 -20.67 -31.10
N PRO A 231 -4.46 -20.82 -32.37
CA PRO A 231 -3.96 -19.76 -33.25
C PRO A 231 -5.07 -18.82 -33.75
N TYR A 232 -4.75 -17.53 -33.88
CA TYR A 232 -5.66 -16.47 -34.30
C TYR A 232 -5.12 -15.74 -35.53
N ALA A 233 -5.94 -15.58 -36.57
CA ALA A 233 -5.59 -14.86 -37.78
C ALA A 233 -5.98 -13.38 -37.64
N LEU A 234 -5.01 -12.52 -37.36
CA LEU A 234 -5.19 -11.08 -37.28
C LEU A 234 -5.06 -10.47 -38.68
N ALA A 235 -6.17 -9.96 -39.22
CA ALA A 235 -6.21 -9.36 -40.54
C ALA A 235 -5.25 -8.17 -40.69
N SER A 236 -4.82 -7.88 -41.92
CA SER A 236 -4.03 -6.69 -42.24
C SER A 236 -4.75 -5.41 -41.77
N GLY A 237 -4.01 -4.53 -41.09
CA GLY A 237 -4.52 -3.28 -40.51
C GLY A 237 -5.39 -3.44 -39.25
N ALA A 238 -5.61 -4.66 -38.76
CA ALA A 238 -6.41 -4.90 -37.57
C ALA A 238 -5.57 -4.87 -36.28
N THR A 239 -6.27 -4.64 -35.18
CA THR A 239 -5.71 -4.71 -33.83
C THR A 239 -6.41 -5.80 -33.00
N LEU A 240 -5.65 -6.44 -32.12
CA LEU A 240 -6.15 -7.37 -31.10
C LEU A 240 -5.69 -6.86 -29.73
N GLU A 241 -6.64 -6.60 -28.85
CA GLU A 241 -6.37 -6.10 -27.50
C GLU A 241 -6.70 -7.18 -26.48
N GLY A 242 -5.81 -7.34 -25.51
CA GLY A 242 -6.01 -8.21 -24.35
C GLY A 242 -5.78 -7.45 -23.06
N THR A 243 -6.48 -7.87 -22.01
CA THR A 243 -6.37 -7.26 -20.67
C THR A 243 -5.76 -8.24 -19.69
N TYR A 244 -5.03 -7.71 -18.72
CA TYR A 244 -4.48 -8.49 -17.62
C TYR A 244 -4.65 -7.77 -16.29
N SER A 245 -4.77 -8.53 -15.22
CA SER A 245 -4.78 -8.02 -13.85
C SER A 245 -4.32 -9.11 -12.91
N THR A 246 -3.45 -8.75 -11.96
CA THR A 246 -2.97 -9.67 -10.93
C THR A 246 -2.61 -8.92 -9.65
N ALA A 247 -2.80 -9.59 -8.51
CA ALA A 247 -2.17 -9.18 -7.26
C ALA A 247 -0.66 -9.46 -7.31
N LEU A 248 0.10 -8.68 -6.57
CA LEU A 248 1.55 -8.77 -6.40
C LEU A 248 1.88 -8.92 -4.91
N PRO A 249 3.03 -9.52 -4.57
CA PRO A 249 3.38 -9.75 -3.17
C PRO A 249 3.83 -8.48 -2.44
N ASP A 250 4.37 -7.50 -3.16
CA ASP A 250 5.03 -6.32 -2.57
C ASP A 250 5.25 -5.19 -3.60
N ALA A 251 5.82 -4.08 -3.12
CA ALA A 251 6.11 -2.85 -3.86
C ALA A 251 7.32 -2.92 -4.82
N ALA A 252 8.04 -4.04 -4.91
CA ALA A 252 9.29 -4.09 -5.67
C ALA A 252 9.06 -3.71 -7.14
N SER A 253 9.96 -2.89 -7.68
CA SER A 253 9.96 -2.54 -9.09
C SER A 253 10.16 -3.78 -9.95
N ARG A 254 9.29 -3.96 -10.95
CA ARG A 254 9.35 -5.09 -11.88
C ARG A 254 9.20 -4.59 -13.31
N VAL A 255 9.50 -5.44 -14.27
CA VAL A 255 9.18 -5.24 -15.68
C VAL A 255 8.20 -6.33 -16.09
N ASN A 256 7.06 -5.93 -16.66
CA ASN A 256 6.13 -6.86 -17.29
C ASN A 256 6.41 -6.92 -18.80
N THR A 257 6.66 -8.11 -19.32
CA THR A 257 7.05 -8.36 -20.71
C THR A 257 6.00 -9.22 -21.39
N ALA A 258 5.34 -8.65 -22.40
CA ALA A 258 4.49 -9.40 -23.31
C ALA A 258 5.30 -9.87 -24.52
N THR A 259 5.14 -11.13 -24.91
CA THR A 259 5.77 -11.72 -26.10
C THR A 259 4.72 -12.38 -26.96
N VAL A 260 4.66 -12.01 -28.23
CA VAL A 260 3.75 -12.55 -29.22
C VAL A 260 4.54 -13.41 -30.18
N THR A 261 4.13 -14.67 -30.33
CA THR A 261 4.69 -15.58 -31.32
C THR A 261 3.70 -15.76 -32.46
N THR A 262 4.22 -15.75 -33.68
CA THR A 262 3.45 -15.94 -34.90
C THR A 262 4.02 -17.09 -35.74
N THR A 263 3.39 -17.38 -36.87
CA THR A 263 3.92 -18.26 -37.91
C THR A 263 3.68 -17.66 -39.29
N GLY A 264 4.53 -18.01 -40.25
CA GLY A 264 4.44 -17.52 -41.63
C GLY A 264 5.27 -16.25 -41.84
N THR A 265 4.80 -15.41 -42.75
CA THR A 265 5.53 -14.22 -43.25
C THR A 265 5.51 -13.02 -42.32
N VAL A 266 4.59 -12.99 -41.34
CA VAL A 266 4.55 -11.92 -40.34
C VAL A 266 5.12 -12.46 -39.03
N GLY A 267 6.30 -11.98 -38.65
CA GLY A 267 7.00 -12.23 -37.41
C GLY A 267 6.27 -11.76 -36.15
N GLY A 268 6.76 -12.27 -35.02
CA GLY A 268 6.24 -11.95 -33.69
C GLY A 268 6.71 -10.58 -33.21
N GLY A 269 6.45 -10.28 -31.94
CA GLY A 269 6.91 -9.02 -31.35
C GLY A 269 6.90 -9.07 -29.83
N SER A 270 7.50 -8.07 -29.20
CA SER A 270 7.47 -7.96 -27.75
C SER A 270 7.32 -6.52 -27.29
N ALA A 271 6.77 -6.34 -26.10
CA ALA A 271 6.65 -5.04 -25.45
C ALA A 271 6.85 -5.19 -23.96
N THR A 272 7.44 -4.17 -23.34
CA THR A 272 7.65 -4.11 -21.90
C THR A 272 6.93 -2.91 -21.29
N ALA A 273 6.52 -3.05 -20.04
CA ALA A 273 6.01 -1.96 -19.23
C ALA A 273 6.59 -2.07 -17.81
N GLY A 274 7.09 -0.96 -17.27
CA GLY A 274 7.57 -0.90 -15.90
C GLY A 274 6.41 -0.99 -14.91
N VAL A 275 6.50 -1.91 -13.96
CA VAL A 275 5.61 -2.00 -12.80
C VAL A 275 6.28 -1.22 -11.68
N ILE A 276 5.90 0.04 -11.55
CA ILE A 276 6.47 0.99 -10.60
C ILE A 276 5.30 1.57 -9.78
N PHE A 277 5.40 1.47 -8.45
CA PHE A 277 4.38 2.01 -7.55
C PHE A 277 4.64 3.49 -7.27
N GLY A 278 3.61 4.30 -7.43
CA GLY A 278 3.61 5.73 -7.10
C GLY A 278 2.89 6.00 -5.78
N ALA A 279 2.01 7.00 -5.77
CA ALA A 279 1.11 7.25 -4.65
C ALA A 279 0.07 6.11 -4.48
N PRO A 280 -0.43 5.87 -3.26
CA PRO A 280 -1.50 4.89 -3.03
C PRO A 280 -2.75 5.26 -3.81
N THR A 281 -3.46 4.24 -4.29
CA THR A 281 -4.75 4.41 -4.99
C THR A 281 -5.92 4.45 -4.01
N THR A 282 -5.75 3.82 -2.85
CA THR A 282 -6.73 3.79 -1.75
C THR A 282 -6.01 4.22 -0.48
N ILE A 283 -6.60 5.17 0.24
CA ILE A 283 -6.09 5.62 1.54
C ILE A 283 -7.20 5.40 2.56
N ILE A 284 -6.88 4.67 3.64
CA ILE A 284 -7.81 4.32 4.71
C ILE A 284 -7.35 5.00 6.00
N ASN A 285 -8.27 5.69 6.66
CA ASN A 285 -8.09 6.33 7.97
C ASN A 285 -6.92 7.34 8.04
N ASP A 286 -6.54 7.97 6.94
CA ASP A 286 -5.54 9.04 6.96
C ASP A 286 -6.04 10.29 7.71
N THR A 287 -7.36 10.47 7.72
CA THR A 287 -8.04 11.41 8.60
C THR A 287 -9.13 10.65 9.34
N ILE A 288 -9.26 10.95 10.63
CA ILE A 288 -10.34 10.44 11.48
C ILE A 288 -11.15 11.60 12.06
N HIS A 289 -12.35 11.32 12.55
CA HIS A 289 -13.17 12.24 13.32
C HIS A 289 -13.38 11.70 14.73
N VAL A 290 -13.42 12.57 15.73
CA VAL A 290 -13.59 12.17 17.13
C VAL A 290 -14.84 12.81 17.72
N THR A 291 -15.59 12.02 18.46
CA THR A 291 -16.76 12.46 19.24
C THR A 291 -16.56 12.15 20.71
N ASP A 292 -17.30 12.84 21.57
CA ASP A 292 -17.27 12.71 23.02
C ASP A 292 -18.68 12.71 23.58
N SER A 293 -18.95 11.85 24.56
CA SER A 293 -20.29 11.71 25.15
C SER A 293 -20.79 12.97 25.87
N TYR A 294 -19.87 13.82 26.37
CA TYR A 294 -20.20 15.11 26.98
C TYR A 294 -19.95 16.29 26.02
N ALA A 295 -18.76 16.39 25.46
CA ALA A 295 -18.34 17.54 24.65
C ALA A 295 -18.87 17.50 23.20
N GLY A 296 -19.46 16.37 22.77
CA GLY A 296 -19.99 16.21 21.42
C GLY A 296 -18.88 16.07 20.38
N ASN A 297 -18.96 16.78 19.26
CA ASN A 297 -17.97 16.67 18.20
C ASN A 297 -16.65 17.36 18.58
N LEU A 298 -15.56 16.59 18.62
CA LEU A 298 -14.20 17.08 18.90
C LEU A 298 -13.40 17.42 17.63
N GLY A 299 -13.94 17.14 16.45
CA GLY A 299 -13.36 17.52 15.16
C GLY A 299 -12.57 16.42 14.47
N ALA A 300 -11.86 16.80 13.40
CA ALA A 300 -11.09 15.89 12.55
C ALA A 300 -9.59 15.95 12.86
N PHE A 301 -8.92 14.80 12.81
CA PHE A 301 -7.48 14.65 13.03
C PHE A 301 -6.85 13.95 11.83
N SER A 302 -5.90 14.63 11.17
CA SER A 302 -5.08 14.07 10.07
C SER A 302 -3.63 13.78 10.49
N ALA A 303 -3.27 14.14 11.73
CA ALA A 303 -1.99 13.87 12.38
C ALA A 303 -2.22 13.63 13.88
N SER A 304 -1.22 13.05 14.56
CA SER A 304 -1.25 12.90 16.01
C SER A 304 -1.44 14.26 16.69
N GLY A 305 -2.20 14.29 17.77
CA GLY A 305 -2.53 15.51 18.48
C GLY A 305 -3.46 15.25 19.66
N PHE A 306 -3.89 16.32 20.32
CA PHE A 306 -4.82 16.21 21.43
C PHE A 306 -5.79 17.39 21.43
N VAL A 307 -6.91 17.19 22.13
CA VAL A 307 -7.90 18.23 22.44
C VAL A 307 -8.22 18.18 23.92
N THR A 308 -8.38 19.36 24.52
CA THR A 308 -8.81 19.49 25.92
C THR A 308 -10.12 20.23 26.03
N TYR A 309 -10.91 19.87 27.02
CA TYR A 309 -12.13 20.58 27.41
C TYR A 309 -12.40 20.37 28.90
N GLN A 310 -13.24 21.23 29.47
CA GLN A 310 -13.56 21.19 30.90
C GLN A 310 -15.02 20.84 31.13
N ARG A 311 -15.26 20.20 32.27
CA ARG A 311 -16.61 19.97 32.83
C ARG A 311 -16.62 20.40 34.28
N THR A 312 -17.62 21.20 34.65
CA THR A 312 -17.87 21.59 36.04
C THR A 312 -19.03 20.77 36.58
N PHE A 313 -18.88 20.28 37.81
CA PHE A 313 -19.86 19.46 38.50
C PHE A 313 -20.53 20.25 39.63
N TYR A 314 -21.82 20.00 39.83
CA TYR A 314 -22.65 20.76 40.78
C TYR A 314 -23.41 19.86 41.75
N GLU A 315 -23.48 18.57 41.47
CA GLU A 315 -24.25 17.59 42.23
C GLU A 315 -23.38 16.34 42.40
N GLU A 316 -23.63 15.60 43.47
CA GLU A 316 -23.01 14.31 43.74
C GLU A 316 -23.35 13.30 42.64
N GLY A 317 -22.44 12.38 42.39
CA GLY A 317 -22.62 11.27 41.46
C GLY A 317 -21.37 10.91 40.68
N THR A 318 -21.50 9.83 39.91
CA THR A 318 -20.47 9.32 39.01
C THR A 318 -20.77 9.78 37.58
N TYR A 319 -19.76 10.34 36.92
CA TYR A 319 -19.89 10.98 35.62
C TYR A 319 -18.94 10.35 34.59
N PRO A 320 -19.33 9.22 33.98
CA PRO A 320 -18.55 8.63 32.90
C PRO A 320 -18.51 9.56 31.70
N ASN A 321 -17.38 9.54 30.98
CA ASN A 321 -17.24 10.27 29.74
C ASN A 321 -16.37 9.50 28.73
N THR A 322 -16.93 9.19 27.57
CA THR A 322 -16.26 8.39 26.54
C THR A 322 -15.97 9.23 25.30
N ALA A 323 -14.73 9.19 24.80
CA ALA A 323 -14.38 9.68 23.48
C ALA A 323 -14.30 8.51 22.48
N THR A 324 -14.71 8.74 21.23
CA THR A 324 -14.81 7.70 20.18
C THR A 324 -14.36 8.23 18.83
N ILE A 325 -13.47 7.50 18.16
CA ILE A 325 -13.11 7.70 16.76
C ILE A 325 -14.26 7.23 15.87
N VAL A 326 -14.72 8.02 14.91
CA VAL A 326 -15.91 7.69 14.11
C VAL A 326 -15.64 6.57 13.09
N GLU A 327 -14.48 6.56 12.44
CA GLU A 327 -14.16 5.64 11.33
C GLU A 327 -13.79 4.23 11.81
N THR A 328 -13.05 4.16 12.91
CA THR A 328 -12.58 2.89 13.50
C THR A 328 -13.41 2.48 14.69
N GLU A 329 -14.19 3.41 15.24
CA GLU A 329 -15.04 3.22 16.41
C GLU A 329 -14.30 2.81 17.70
N GLN A 330 -12.97 2.95 17.68
CA GLN A 330 -12.14 2.85 18.88
C GLN A 330 -12.52 3.95 19.85
N SER A 331 -12.53 3.64 21.14
CA SER A 331 -12.92 4.57 22.19
C SER A 331 -12.00 4.47 23.39
N ASP A 332 -11.95 5.54 24.17
CA ASP A 332 -11.40 5.53 25.52
C ASP A 332 -12.26 6.42 26.42
N ASP A 333 -12.28 6.13 27.72
CA ASP A 333 -13.12 6.81 28.69
C ASP A 333 -12.33 7.25 29.94
N ALA A 334 -12.95 8.17 30.67
CA ALA A 334 -12.47 8.72 31.91
C ALA A 334 -13.70 9.15 32.71
N THR A 335 -13.74 8.75 33.97
CA THR A 335 -14.86 8.97 34.87
C THR A 335 -14.46 9.95 35.96
N VAL A 336 -15.41 10.80 36.38
CA VAL A 336 -15.23 11.67 37.55
C VAL A 336 -16.29 11.34 38.58
N THR A 337 -15.88 11.16 39.83
CA THR A 337 -16.77 10.93 40.97
C THR A 337 -16.86 12.21 41.81
N VAL A 338 -18.07 12.57 42.23
CA VAL A 338 -18.35 13.75 43.05
C VAL A 338 -19.15 13.35 44.27
N VAL A 339 -18.67 13.70 45.46
CA VAL A 339 -19.30 13.39 46.75
C VAL A 339 -19.62 14.68 47.53
N GLY A 340 -20.52 14.60 48.51
CA GLY A 340 -20.90 15.73 49.36
C GLY A 340 -21.73 15.31 50.58
N GLY A 341 -21.67 16.11 51.64
CA GLY A 341 -22.71 16.27 52.65
C GLY A 341 -22.98 15.14 53.63
N GLY A 342 -22.14 15.03 54.68
CA GLY A 342 -22.64 14.71 56.03
C GLY A 342 -21.82 13.76 56.88
N GLY A 343 -21.00 14.29 57.80
CA GLY A 343 -20.39 13.51 58.86
C GLY A 343 -21.42 12.76 59.71
N GLY A 344 -21.22 11.45 59.84
CA GLY A 344 -21.78 10.62 60.90
C GLY A 344 -23.18 10.09 60.63
N ASP A 345 -23.30 9.21 59.64
CA ASP A 345 -23.74 7.84 59.87
C ASP A 345 -22.92 6.98 58.90
N ASP A 346 -22.28 5.92 59.42
CA ASP A 346 -21.59 4.91 58.63
C ASP A 346 -22.61 4.18 57.73
N GLU A 347 -23.06 4.79 56.65
CA GLU A 347 -23.14 4.05 55.39
C GLU A 347 -21.74 4.16 54.79
N GLU A 348 -20.89 3.25 55.26
CA GLU A 348 -19.67 2.82 54.60
C GLU A 348 -19.95 2.88 53.08
N PRO A 349 -19.27 3.75 52.30
CA PRO A 349 -19.22 3.53 50.86
C PRO A 349 -18.74 2.09 50.75
N GLY A 350 -19.49 1.25 50.02
CA GLY A 350 -19.11 -0.15 49.88
C GLY A 350 -17.61 -0.20 49.69
N ASP A 351 -16.93 -0.99 50.52
CA ASP A 351 -15.50 -1.24 50.60
C ASP A 351 -14.84 -1.67 49.27
N GLY A 352 -15.63 -1.67 48.20
CA GLY A 352 -15.30 -1.80 46.79
C GLY A 352 -14.17 -0.88 46.33
N GLN A 353 -13.02 -1.45 45.96
CA GLN A 353 -11.93 -0.78 45.26
C GLN A 353 -11.90 -1.21 43.80
N GLY A 354 -11.90 -0.27 42.87
CA GLY A 354 -11.86 -0.56 41.43
C GLY A 354 -11.18 0.54 40.62
N LEU A 355 -10.27 0.14 39.73
CA LEU A 355 -9.55 0.99 38.80
C LEU A 355 -10.03 0.79 37.36
N SER A 356 -10.14 1.90 36.64
CA SER A 356 -10.77 1.93 35.31
C SER A 356 -9.99 1.12 34.26
N PRO A 357 -10.63 0.72 33.15
CA PRO A 357 -9.92 0.15 32.00
C PRO A 357 -8.74 1.00 31.52
N GLY A 358 -8.87 2.33 31.59
CA GLY A 358 -7.81 3.28 31.22
C GLY A 358 -6.60 3.24 32.16
N PHE A 359 -6.81 3.06 33.47
CA PHE A 359 -5.72 2.86 34.43
C PHE A 359 -4.93 1.60 34.07
N TRP A 360 -5.60 0.45 33.95
CA TRP A 360 -4.95 -0.83 33.67
C TRP A 360 -4.20 -0.85 32.34
N LYS A 361 -4.70 -0.14 31.33
CA LYS A 361 -4.03 0.04 30.04
C LYS A 361 -2.69 0.75 30.18
N THR A 362 -2.59 1.72 31.09
CA THR A 362 -1.42 2.61 31.23
C THR A 362 -0.47 2.18 32.36
N HIS A 363 -0.86 1.23 33.21
CA HIS A 363 -0.08 0.71 34.34
C HIS A 363 0.10 -0.81 34.27
N PRO A 364 0.74 -1.36 33.21
CA PRO A 364 0.97 -2.81 33.08
C PRO A 364 1.87 -3.38 34.17
N ASP A 365 2.64 -2.52 34.87
CA ASP A 365 3.47 -2.85 36.02
C ASP A 365 2.67 -3.14 37.30
N ALA A 366 1.43 -2.67 37.38
CA ALA A 366 0.51 -2.96 38.49
C ALA A 366 -0.23 -4.31 38.31
N TRP A 367 -0.12 -4.97 37.16
CA TRP A 367 -0.87 -6.20 36.88
C TRP A 367 -0.39 -7.35 37.76
N THR A 368 -1.33 -7.96 38.48
CA THR A 368 -1.13 -9.17 39.29
C THR A 368 -1.93 -10.33 38.69
N GLY A 369 -1.40 -11.55 38.78
CA GLY A 369 -2.08 -12.77 38.30
C GLY A 369 -2.09 -12.98 36.78
N TYR A 370 -2.09 -11.90 35.99
CA TYR A 370 -2.20 -11.90 34.53
C TYR A 370 -1.06 -11.15 33.84
N SER A 371 -0.81 -11.49 32.58
CA SER A 371 0.15 -10.82 31.71
C SER A 371 -0.55 -10.05 30.59
N THR A 372 0.02 -8.92 30.17
CA THR A 372 -0.50 -8.10 29.06
C THR A 372 -0.70 -8.86 27.76
N GLY A 373 0.08 -9.92 27.53
CA GLY A 373 0.02 -10.77 26.35
C GLY A 373 -0.87 -12.01 26.46
N ASP A 374 -1.57 -12.23 27.59
CA ASP A 374 -2.50 -13.35 27.71
C ASP A 374 -3.65 -13.16 26.73
N ALA A 375 -4.05 -14.24 26.05
CA ALA A 375 -5.10 -14.20 25.03
C ALA A 375 -6.49 -14.26 25.68
N LEU A 376 -7.44 -13.46 25.17
CA LEU A 376 -8.83 -13.47 25.63
C LEU A 376 -9.45 -14.86 25.61
N GLY A 377 -9.23 -15.62 24.53
CA GLY A 377 -9.75 -16.98 24.37
C GLY A 377 -9.11 -18.00 25.32
N GLY A 378 -8.07 -17.62 26.06
CA GLY A 378 -7.50 -18.42 27.14
C GLY A 378 -8.21 -18.24 28.49
N ILE A 379 -9.04 -17.21 28.63
CA ILE A 379 -9.68 -16.82 29.89
C ILE A 379 -11.21 -16.88 29.78
N PHE A 380 -11.77 -16.31 28.73
CA PHE A 380 -13.21 -16.27 28.49
C PHE A 380 -13.62 -17.27 27.40
N ASP A 381 -14.78 -17.92 27.59
CA ASP A 381 -15.46 -18.66 26.55
C ASP A 381 -16.22 -17.68 25.65
N LEU A 382 -15.63 -17.39 24.49
CA LEU A 382 -16.12 -16.36 23.59
C LEU A 382 -17.29 -16.82 22.71
N GLY A 383 -17.67 -18.11 22.72
CA GLY A 383 -18.78 -18.63 21.91
C GLY A 383 -18.71 -18.23 20.43
N ASP A 384 -19.75 -17.57 19.93
CA ASP A 384 -19.86 -17.09 18.54
C ASP A 384 -18.85 -15.96 18.21
N PHE A 385 -18.20 -15.37 19.22
CA PHE A 385 -17.18 -14.31 19.09
C PHE A 385 -15.75 -14.84 19.11
N GLY A 386 -15.52 -16.12 18.80
CA GLY A 386 -14.19 -16.75 18.85
C GLY A 386 -13.10 -16.05 18.02
N ASN A 387 -13.47 -15.22 17.04
CA ASN A 387 -12.54 -14.38 16.28
C ASN A 387 -11.88 -13.27 17.10
N LEU A 388 -12.39 -12.96 18.30
CA LEU A 388 -11.76 -12.05 19.26
C LEU A 388 -10.76 -12.77 20.18
N GLY A 389 -10.69 -14.10 20.13
CA GLY A 389 -9.90 -14.91 21.07
C GLY A 389 -8.40 -14.75 20.95
N ASP A 390 -7.90 -14.36 19.77
CA ASP A 390 -6.48 -14.11 19.52
C ASP A 390 -6.02 -12.74 20.04
N SER A 391 -6.95 -11.84 20.40
CA SER A 391 -6.59 -10.55 21.01
C SER A 391 -6.05 -10.77 22.42
N THR A 392 -4.98 -10.07 22.73
CA THR A 392 -4.39 -10.03 24.08
C THR A 392 -5.26 -9.23 25.05
N LEU A 393 -5.08 -9.40 26.36
CA LEU A 393 -5.77 -8.60 27.38
C LEU A 393 -5.50 -7.10 27.21
N LEU A 394 -4.28 -6.71 26.85
CA LEU A 394 -3.96 -5.31 26.59
C LEU A 394 -4.66 -4.75 25.34
N GLU A 395 -4.78 -5.56 24.28
CA GLU A 395 -5.57 -5.19 23.09
C GLU A 395 -7.07 -5.11 23.41
N ALA A 396 -7.57 -5.98 24.29
CA ALA A 396 -8.96 -5.99 24.74
C ALA A 396 -9.34 -4.74 25.54
N LEU A 397 -8.42 -4.21 26.37
CA LEU A 397 -8.62 -2.92 27.06
C LEU A 397 -8.77 -1.73 26.09
N ASN A 398 -8.42 -1.90 24.82
CA ASN A 398 -8.60 -0.90 23.75
C ASN A 398 -9.86 -1.14 22.89
N PHE A 399 -10.70 -2.12 23.22
CA PHE A 399 -11.91 -2.41 22.45
C PHE A 399 -12.96 -1.28 22.52
N GLY A 400 -13.62 -1.03 21.39
CA GLY A 400 -14.73 -0.07 21.27
C GLY A 400 -16.09 -0.74 21.06
N GLY A 401 -17.17 0.01 21.27
CA GLY A 401 -18.54 -0.53 21.40
C GLY A 401 -19.38 -0.70 20.15
N SER A 402 -18.76 -0.95 19.01
CA SER A 402 -19.40 -0.79 17.71
C SER A 402 -19.06 -1.91 16.69
N GLY A 403 -19.70 -1.88 15.52
CA GLY A 403 -19.59 -2.94 14.52
C GLY A 403 -20.34 -4.23 14.89
N GLU A 404 -20.12 -5.30 14.11
CA GLU A 404 -20.83 -6.60 14.22
C GLU A 404 -20.72 -7.24 15.61
N TYR A 405 -19.74 -6.81 16.42
CA TYR A 405 -19.47 -7.33 17.77
C TYR A 405 -19.34 -6.24 18.84
N GLY A 406 -19.87 -5.04 18.59
CA GLY A 406 -19.64 -3.88 19.46
C GLY A 406 -20.00 -4.10 20.93
N ARG A 407 -21.18 -4.65 21.18
CA ARG A 407 -21.65 -4.98 22.54
C ARG A 407 -20.74 -5.98 23.26
N ALA A 408 -20.27 -7.01 22.55
CA ALA A 408 -19.35 -8.00 23.10
C ALA A 408 -17.96 -7.39 23.37
N LYS A 409 -17.48 -6.52 22.47
CA LYS A 409 -16.21 -5.81 22.62
C LYS A 409 -16.22 -4.86 23.81
N THR A 410 -17.29 -4.11 24.05
CA THR A 410 -17.38 -3.26 25.25
C THR A 410 -17.45 -4.08 26.52
N LEU A 411 -18.25 -5.15 26.53
CA LEU A 411 -18.29 -6.04 27.68
C LEU A 411 -16.91 -6.63 27.96
N LEU A 412 -16.19 -7.13 26.95
CA LEU A 412 -14.86 -7.69 27.11
C LEU A 412 -13.83 -6.66 27.59
N ARG A 413 -13.94 -5.40 27.18
CA ARG A 413 -13.10 -4.31 27.72
C ARG A 413 -13.32 -4.13 29.22
N GLN A 414 -14.58 -4.06 29.66
CA GLN A 414 -14.93 -3.92 31.07
C GLN A 414 -14.59 -5.18 31.88
N ALA A 415 -14.78 -6.35 31.29
CA ALA A 415 -14.44 -7.64 31.89
C ALA A 415 -12.95 -7.80 32.16
N VAL A 416 -12.08 -7.34 31.25
CA VAL A 416 -10.63 -7.40 31.48
C VAL A 416 -10.21 -6.47 32.61
N ALA A 417 -10.75 -5.25 32.68
CA ALA A 417 -10.48 -4.36 33.80
C ALA A 417 -11.01 -4.95 35.13
N ALA A 418 -12.20 -5.53 35.12
CA ALA A 418 -12.80 -6.20 36.28
C ALA A 418 -11.95 -7.36 36.76
N LEU A 419 -11.45 -8.19 35.83
CA LEU A 419 -10.58 -9.31 36.14
C LEU A 419 -9.27 -8.85 36.81
N LEU A 420 -8.67 -7.76 36.32
CA LEU A 420 -7.46 -7.19 36.92
C LEU A 420 -7.74 -6.56 38.29
N ASN A 421 -8.89 -5.90 38.45
CA ASN A 421 -9.32 -5.38 39.75
C ASN A 421 -9.51 -6.51 40.77
N ALA A 422 -10.21 -7.59 40.41
CA ALA A 422 -10.40 -8.75 41.28
C ALA A 422 -9.06 -9.42 41.65
N ALA A 423 -8.11 -9.51 40.71
CA ALA A 423 -6.79 -10.07 40.96
C ALA A 423 -5.89 -9.18 41.83
N TYR A 424 -6.13 -7.86 41.85
CA TYR A 424 -5.34 -6.89 42.60
C TYR A 424 -5.92 -6.63 43.99
N PHE A 425 -7.21 -6.30 44.07
CA PHE A 425 -7.91 -5.93 45.31
C PHE A 425 -8.54 -7.13 46.02
N GLY A 426 -8.72 -8.27 45.34
CA GLY A 426 -9.30 -9.47 45.95
C GLY A 426 -10.74 -9.23 46.40
N GLU A 427 -11.04 -9.57 47.66
CA GLU A 427 -12.38 -9.40 48.24
C GLU A 427 -12.82 -7.92 48.23
N ASP A 428 -11.86 -6.99 48.27
CA ASP A 428 -12.15 -5.55 48.25
C ASP A 428 -12.67 -5.08 46.88
N TYR A 429 -12.57 -5.82 45.78
CA TYR A 429 -13.25 -5.44 44.52
C TYR A 429 -14.76 -5.73 44.57
N GLY A 430 -15.20 -6.64 45.44
CA GLY A 430 -16.60 -7.06 45.57
C GLY A 430 -17.07 -8.12 44.55
N MET A 431 -16.24 -8.48 43.56
CA MET A 431 -16.49 -9.60 42.64
C MET A 431 -15.25 -10.50 42.54
N SER A 432 -15.44 -11.83 42.53
CA SER A 432 -14.32 -12.75 42.35
C SER A 432 -13.95 -12.91 40.88
N GLU A 433 -12.69 -13.23 40.58
CA GLU A 433 -12.22 -13.51 39.22
C GLU A 433 -13.10 -14.57 38.52
N GLN A 434 -13.53 -15.60 39.26
CA GLN A 434 -14.36 -16.68 38.72
C GLN A 434 -15.78 -16.23 38.41
N ASP A 435 -16.39 -15.40 39.26
CA ASP A 435 -17.74 -14.88 39.02
C ASP A 435 -17.76 -13.97 37.79
N ILE A 436 -16.73 -13.13 37.62
CA ILE A 436 -16.56 -12.28 36.42
C ILE A 436 -16.47 -13.14 35.17
N ILE A 437 -15.65 -14.19 35.18
CA ILE A 437 -15.50 -15.10 34.04
C ILE A 437 -16.85 -15.77 33.72
N ASP A 438 -17.54 -16.30 34.73
CA ASP A 438 -18.80 -17.03 34.54
C ASP A 438 -19.92 -16.12 34.02
N GLU A 439 -20.05 -14.91 34.58
CA GLU A 439 -21.05 -13.93 34.17
C GLU A 439 -20.79 -13.38 32.76
N VAL A 440 -19.53 -13.08 32.44
CA VAL A 440 -19.14 -12.60 31.10
C VAL A 440 -19.36 -13.70 30.06
N ASN A 441 -18.97 -14.94 30.34
CA ASN A 441 -19.22 -16.07 29.45
C ASN A 441 -20.73 -16.27 29.22
N SER A 442 -21.54 -16.16 30.29
CA SER A 442 -23.00 -16.25 30.20
C SER A 442 -23.61 -15.11 29.38
N ALA A 443 -23.13 -13.89 29.55
CA ALA A 443 -23.58 -12.71 28.80
C ALA A 443 -23.20 -12.79 27.31
N LEU A 444 -22.01 -13.30 26.99
CA LEU A 444 -21.58 -13.52 25.60
C LEU A 444 -22.40 -14.63 24.93
N VAL A 445 -22.70 -15.73 25.62
CA VAL A 445 -23.54 -16.82 25.09
C VAL A 445 -25.00 -16.38 24.90
N SER A 446 -25.54 -15.57 25.80
CA SER A 446 -26.93 -15.09 25.73
C SER A 446 -27.13 -13.90 24.79
N GLY A 447 -26.05 -13.17 24.46
CA GLY A 447 -26.10 -11.94 23.66
C GLY A 447 -26.69 -10.75 24.41
N ASP A 448 -26.95 -10.88 25.71
CA ASP A 448 -27.48 -9.82 26.56
C ASP A 448 -26.40 -9.24 27.47
N THR A 449 -25.58 -8.38 26.89
CA THR A 449 -24.38 -7.84 27.55
C THR A 449 -24.61 -6.48 28.21
N GLY A 450 -25.82 -5.91 28.12
CA GLY A 450 -26.05 -4.49 28.42
C GLY A 450 -25.95 -4.15 29.90
N ASP A 451 -26.65 -4.92 30.73
CA ASP A 451 -26.73 -4.69 32.17
C ASP A 451 -25.38 -5.01 32.83
N LEU A 452 -24.81 -6.19 32.53
CA LEU A 452 -23.50 -6.60 33.05
C LEU A 452 -22.37 -5.64 32.64
N GLN A 453 -22.40 -5.09 31.43
CA GLN A 453 -21.40 -4.11 31.02
C GLN A 453 -21.46 -2.84 31.90
N SER A 454 -22.67 -2.37 32.23
CA SER A 454 -22.84 -1.21 33.12
C SER A 454 -22.41 -1.54 34.53
N ASP A 455 -22.78 -2.72 35.03
CA ASP A 455 -22.42 -3.16 36.38
C ASP A 455 -20.90 -3.28 36.55
N LEU A 456 -20.20 -3.85 35.56
CA LEU A 456 -18.74 -3.92 35.57
C LEU A 456 -18.09 -2.54 35.41
N ASP A 457 -18.66 -1.65 34.60
CA ASP A 457 -18.16 -0.28 34.46
C ASP A 457 -18.29 0.46 35.80
N ASP A 458 -19.44 0.40 36.47
CA ASP A 458 -19.64 0.99 37.78
C ASP A 458 -18.66 0.42 38.81
N ALA A 459 -18.49 -0.91 38.84
CA ALA A 459 -17.56 -1.58 39.74
C ALA A 459 -16.08 -1.21 39.47
N ASN A 460 -15.69 -1.09 38.20
CA ASN A 460 -14.35 -0.70 37.77
C ASN A 460 -14.00 0.76 38.10
N ASN A 461 -14.98 1.60 38.41
CA ASN A 461 -14.78 3.04 38.62
C ASN A 461 -15.06 3.46 40.07
N GLN A 462 -14.93 2.54 41.05
CA GLN A 462 -15.12 2.84 42.48
C GLN A 462 -13.96 3.64 43.11
N GLY A 463 -12.79 3.69 42.47
CA GLY A 463 -11.55 4.26 43.03
C GLY A 463 -10.79 3.22 43.88
N GLY A 464 -9.51 3.45 44.16
CA GLY A 464 -8.70 2.52 44.97
C GLY A 464 -7.28 3.05 45.23
N GLU A 465 -6.65 2.63 46.33
CA GLU A 465 -5.26 3.00 46.65
C GLU A 465 -4.29 2.00 46.01
N VAL A 466 -3.42 2.48 45.11
CA VAL A 466 -2.32 1.67 44.56
C VAL A 466 -1.16 1.72 45.57
N GLU A 467 -0.74 0.58 46.12
CA GLU A 467 0.40 0.56 47.04
C GLU A 467 1.67 1.06 46.31
N ASP A 468 2.22 2.21 46.75
CA ASP A 468 3.53 2.70 46.31
C ASP A 468 4.60 1.66 46.69
N PRO A 469 5.34 1.07 45.73
CA PRO A 469 6.40 0.14 46.06
C PRO A 469 7.52 0.94 46.76
N GLY A 470 7.44 0.99 48.09
CA GLY A 470 8.42 1.63 48.93
C GLY A 470 9.84 1.23 48.53
N PRO A 471 10.84 2.11 48.68
CA PRO A 471 12.17 1.90 48.13
C PRO A 471 12.75 0.58 48.63
N ALA A 472 13.17 -0.26 47.68
CA ALA A 472 13.68 -1.60 47.92
C ALA A 472 14.68 -1.64 49.11
N ASP A 473 14.36 -2.45 50.10
CA ASP A 473 15.23 -2.77 51.23
C ASP A 473 16.58 -3.30 50.68
N PRO A 474 17.73 -2.69 51.00
CA PRO A 474 19.01 -3.14 50.47
C PRO A 474 19.33 -4.53 51.03
N THR A 475 19.36 -5.51 50.13
CA THR A 475 19.81 -6.89 50.35
C THR A 475 21.02 -7.01 51.30
N PRO A 476 21.09 -8.05 52.16
CA PRO A 476 22.21 -8.27 53.06
C PRO A 476 23.53 -8.48 52.30
N GLY A 477 24.39 -7.48 52.35
CA GLY A 477 25.72 -7.54 51.75
C GLY A 477 26.61 -8.57 52.45
N TYR A 478 27.09 -9.52 51.65
CA TYR A 478 28.16 -10.45 51.98
C TYR A 478 29.31 -9.82 52.79
N GLU A 479 29.67 -10.47 53.90
CA GLU A 479 30.94 -10.27 54.58
C GLU A 479 32.11 -10.40 53.59
N LYS A 480 32.89 -9.33 53.48
CA LYS A 480 34.30 -9.42 53.10
C LYS A 480 35.12 -8.74 54.19
N ASP A 481 35.69 -9.57 55.05
CA ASP A 481 36.91 -9.26 55.79
C ASP A 481 37.99 -8.74 54.82
N ASN A 482 38.58 -7.57 55.11
CA ASN A 482 39.98 -7.42 55.55
C ASN A 482 40.37 -5.93 55.73
N PRO A 483 41.52 -5.55 56.31
CA PRO A 483 41.56 -4.94 57.63
C PRO A 483 42.25 -3.57 57.69
N GLY A 484 41.81 -2.74 58.64
CA GLY A 484 42.72 -1.93 59.47
C GLY A 484 43.19 -0.55 58.99
N LYS A 485 43.15 0.38 59.98
CA LYS A 485 43.83 1.69 60.10
C LYS A 485 43.17 2.83 59.31
N GLY A 486 42.87 4.00 59.86
CA GLY A 486 43.09 4.57 61.19
C GLY A 486 42.94 6.10 61.09
N LYS A 487 42.32 6.71 62.12
CA LYS A 487 42.34 8.14 62.55
C LYS A 487 42.19 9.29 61.51
N LYS A 488 41.12 10.07 61.75
CA LYS A 488 40.92 11.54 61.62
C LYS A 488 42.21 12.41 61.63
N PRO A 489 42.18 13.65 61.08
CA PRO A 489 41.02 14.56 60.94
C PRO A 489 40.29 14.50 59.60
#